data_AF-A0A9X3F443-F1
#
_entry.id   AF-A0A9X3F443-F1
#
_cell.length_a   1.000
_cell.length_b   1.000
_cell.length_c   1.000
_cell.angle_alpha   90.00
_cell.angle_beta   90.00
_cell.angle_gamma   90.00
#
_symmetry.space_group_name_H-M   'P 1'
#
loop_
_entity.id
_entity.type
_entity.pdbx_description
1 polymer ?
#
loop_
_entity_poly.entity_id
_entity_poly.type
_entity_poly.pdbx_seq_one_letter_code
_entity_poly.pdbx_strand_id
1 'polypeptide(L)'
;MNKSIELRSYECSLDGKHWSMYNALSPGKAKVEFWRDIDLDCIEYTDIKCRTFGPIYTSPEFVKNAKYRNIDFAYCGMAVEVDGMKGVITGHNDSANLDVFFIDGKYKGQTLNCHPNWKITYFHKNGSIIKQFK
;
A
#
# COMPACT_ATOMS: atom_id res chain seq x y z
N MET A 1 -24.03 2.61 7.37
CA MET A 1 -23.46 1.87 6.22
C MET A 1 -21.98 2.21 6.13
N ASN A 2 -21.10 1.28 6.51
CA ASN A 2 -19.65 1.47 6.35
C ASN A 2 -19.34 1.45 4.85
N LYS A 3 -18.90 2.56 4.29
CA LYS A 3 -18.29 2.57 2.94
C LYS A 3 -17.18 1.53 2.96
N SER A 4 -17.32 0.45 2.20
CA SER A 4 -16.22 -0.46 1.94
C SER A 4 -15.08 0.37 1.34
N ILE A 5 -13.91 0.32 1.95
CA ILE A 5 -12.72 0.95 1.39
C ILE A 5 -12.42 0.24 0.06
N GLU A 6 -12.67 0.94 -1.04
CA GLU A 6 -12.42 0.43 -2.38
C GLU A 6 -11.04 0.93 -2.85
N LEU A 7 -10.00 0.18 -2.48
CA LEU A 7 -8.68 0.37 -3.08
C LEU A 7 -8.71 -0.11 -4.53
N ARG A 8 -7.98 0.57 -5.40
CA ARG A 8 -7.75 0.22 -6.80
C ARG A 8 -6.29 0.42 -7.16
N SER A 9 -5.87 -0.20 -8.25
CA SER A 9 -4.55 0.01 -8.82
C SER A 9 -4.58 1.17 -9.81
N TYR A 10 -3.59 2.03 -9.70
CA TYR A 10 -3.34 3.15 -10.59
C TYR A 10 -1.92 3.10 -11.11
N GLU A 11 -1.71 3.63 -12.29
CA GLU A 11 -0.37 3.84 -12.86
C GLU A 11 -0.08 5.34 -12.92
N CYS A 12 1.09 5.74 -12.42
CA CYS A 12 1.59 7.10 -12.44
C CYS A 12 2.85 7.22 -13.31
N SER A 13 3.03 8.35 -13.98
CA SER A 13 4.16 8.60 -14.88
C SER A 13 4.45 10.08 -15.04
N LEU A 14 5.71 10.47 -15.23
CA LEU A 14 6.09 11.85 -15.59
C LEU A 14 6.08 12.09 -17.10
N ASP A 15 6.52 11.10 -17.89
CA ASP A 15 6.69 11.24 -19.33
C ASP A 15 5.56 10.58 -20.14
N GLY A 16 4.76 9.73 -19.52
CA GLY A 16 3.73 8.90 -20.16
C GLY A 16 4.29 7.66 -20.87
N LYS A 17 5.58 7.35 -20.68
CA LYS A 17 6.26 6.17 -21.24
C LYS A 17 6.63 5.17 -20.13
N HIS A 18 7.16 5.66 -19.02
CA HIS A 18 7.55 4.85 -17.86
C HIS A 18 6.49 4.99 -16.78
N TRP A 19 5.87 3.87 -16.40
CA TRP A 19 4.73 3.86 -15.49
C TRP A 19 5.05 3.06 -14.22
N SER A 20 4.78 3.65 -13.07
CA SER A 20 4.89 3.00 -11.75
C SER A 20 3.50 2.78 -11.18
N MET A 21 3.29 1.65 -10.50
CA MET A 21 1.96 1.21 -10.06
C MET A 21 1.76 1.39 -8.57
N TYR A 22 0.57 1.90 -8.19
CA TYR A 22 0.21 2.21 -6.82
C TYR A 22 -1.21 1.73 -6.51
N ASN A 23 -1.39 1.02 -5.39
CA ASN A 23 -2.72 0.75 -4.86
C ASN A 23 -3.16 1.91 -3.96
N ALA A 24 -4.26 2.56 -4.31
CA ALA A 24 -4.74 3.74 -3.57
C ALA A 24 -6.27 3.84 -3.58
N LEU A 25 -6.82 4.77 -2.80
CA LEU A 25 -8.26 5.05 -2.76
C LEU A 25 -8.75 5.93 -3.92
N SER A 26 -7.83 6.64 -4.56
CA SER A 26 -8.14 7.56 -5.64
C SER A 26 -6.90 7.80 -6.50
N PRO A 27 -7.07 8.27 -7.75
CA PRO A 27 -5.95 8.71 -8.57
C PRO A 27 -5.09 9.76 -7.86
N GLY A 28 -5.75 10.67 -7.13
CA GLY A 28 -5.06 11.73 -6.43
C GLY A 28 -4.14 11.22 -5.31
N LYS A 29 -4.56 10.17 -4.59
CA LYS A 29 -3.73 9.49 -3.59
C LYS A 29 -2.59 8.70 -4.23
N ALA A 30 -2.84 8.01 -5.35
CA ALA A 30 -1.78 7.33 -6.10
C ALA A 30 -0.68 8.30 -6.56
N LYS A 31 -1.06 9.49 -7.06
CA LYS A 31 -0.10 10.55 -7.39
C LYS A 31 0.73 11.01 -6.19
N VAL A 32 0.13 11.12 -5.01
CA VAL A 32 0.86 11.53 -3.80
C VAL A 32 1.94 10.49 -3.43
N GLU A 33 1.62 9.20 -3.52
CA GLU A 33 2.63 8.15 -3.28
C GLU A 33 3.72 8.17 -4.35
N PHE A 34 3.37 8.27 -5.64
CA PHE A 34 4.35 8.41 -6.72
C PHE A 34 5.27 9.62 -6.52
N TRP A 35 4.71 10.76 -6.11
CA TRP A 35 5.48 11.98 -5.88
C TRP A 35 6.48 11.82 -4.73
N ARG A 36 6.12 11.08 -3.67
CA ARG A 36 7.01 10.77 -2.55
C ARG A 36 8.14 9.83 -2.95
N ASP A 37 7.89 8.89 -3.86
CA ASP A 37 8.90 7.94 -4.31
C ASP A 37 9.96 8.55 -5.21
N ILE A 38 9.58 9.50 -6.08
CA ILE A 38 10.53 10.10 -7.02
C ILE A 38 11.47 11.11 -6.37
N ASP A 39 11.06 11.73 -5.25
CA ASP A 39 11.87 12.67 -4.44
C ASP A 39 12.64 13.71 -5.30
N LEU A 40 11.93 14.34 -6.25
CA LEU A 40 12.47 15.36 -7.15
C LEU A 40 11.89 16.74 -6.82
N ASP A 41 12.74 17.67 -6.39
CA ASP A 41 12.39 19.06 -6.04
C ASP A 41 11.82 19.87 -7.22
N CYS A 42 11.97 19.41 -8.46
CA CYS A 42 11.59 20.14 -9.67
C CYS A 42 10.30 19.65 -10.36
N ILE A 43 9.56 18.73 -9.73
CA ILE A 43 8.34 18.17 -10.28
C ILE A 43 7.12 18.70 -9.53
N GLU A 44 6.20 19.32 -10.27
CA GLU A 44 4.91 19.73 -9.74
C GLU A 44 3.95 18.54 -9.73
N TYR A 45 3.03 18.50 -8.76
CA TYR A 45 1.98 17.48 -8.70
C TYR A 45 1.15 17.38 -10.00
N THR A 46 1.02 18.50 -10.71
CA THR A 46 0.32 18.61 -12.00
C THR A 46 1.04 17.92 -13.14
N ASP A 47 2.36 17.73 -13.05
CA ASP A 47 3.16 17.08 -14.09
C ASP A 47 2.93 15.57 -14.14
N ILE A 48 2.46 15.01 -13.02
CA ILE A 48 2.20 13.57 -12.89
C ILE A 48 0.99 13.21 -13.75
N LYS A 49 1.15 12.26 -14.67
CA LYS A 49 0.05 11.57 -15.35
C LYS A 49 -0.40 10.42 -14.47
N CYS A 50 -1.71 10.20 -14.36
CA CYS A 50 -2.26 9.08 -13.61
C CYS A 50 -3.43 8.46 -14.38
N ARG A 51 -3.50 7.13 -14.43
CA ARG A 51 -4.65 6.40 -14.98
C ARG A 51 -5.04 5.24 -14.09
N THR A 52 -6.31 4.87 -14.15
CA THR A 52 -6.80 3.65 -13.48
C THR A 52 -6.29 2.45 -14.24
N PHE A 53 -5.61 1.54 -13.55
CA PHE A 53 -5.19 0.26 -14.11
C PHE A 53 -6.28 -0.79 -13.92
N GLY A 54 -6.83 -0.89 -12.70
CA GLY A 54 -7.88 -1.87 -12.41
C GLY A 54 -8.06 -2.17 -10.92
N PRO A 55 -8.51 -3.40 -10.58
CA PRO A 55 -8.57 -3.88 -9.20
C PRO A 55 -7.20 -3.82 -8.50
N ILE A 56 -7.20 -3.97 -7.17
CA ILE A 56 -5.96 -4.08 -6.37
C ILE A 56 -5.03 -5.13 -6.98
N TYR A 57 -3.76 -4.78 -7.08
CA TYR A 57 -2.73 -5.62 -7.66
C TYR A 57 -1.61 -5.89 -6.65
N THR A 58 -1.18 -7.15 -6.59
CA THR A 58 0.02 -7.57 -5.85
C THR A 58 1.12 -7.83 -6.86
N SER A 59 2.17 -7.01 -6.86
CA SER A 59 3.24 -7.11 -7.85
C SER A 59 4.21 -8.27 -7.57
N PRO A 60 4.94 -8.77 -8.59
CA PRO A 60 6.00 -9.75 -8.39
C PRO A 60 7.07 -9.28 -7.39
N GLU A 61 7.37 -7.99 -7.36
CA GLU A 61 8.30 -7.35 -6.43
C GLU A 61 7.78 -7.45 -5.01
N PHE A 62 6.48 -7.16 -4.79
CA PHE A 62 5.84 -7.36 -3.49
C PHE A 62 5.95 -8.83 -3.04
N VAL A 63 5.67 -9.78 -3.94
CA VAL A 63 5.77 -11.22 -3.62
C VAL A 63 7.20 -11.61 -3.23
N LYS A 64 8.21 -11.09 -3.93
CA LYS A 64 9.63 -11.31 -3.56
C LYS A 64 9.94 -10.71 -2.20
N ASN A 65 9.45 -9.51 -1.92
CA ASN A 65 9.63 -8.85 -0.63
C ASN A 65 8.97 -9.64 0.50
N ALA A 66 7.72 -10.08 0.30
CA ALA A 66 6.99 -10.89 1.27
C ALA A 66 7.75 -12.19 1.60
N LYS A 67 8.31 -12.85 0.59
CA LYS A 67 9.17 -14.02 0.76
C LYS A 67 10.44 -13.73 1.54
N TYR A 68 11.15 -12.67 1.18
CA TYR A 68 12.34 -12.22 1.91
C TYR A 68 12.05 -11.96 3.40
N ARG A 69 10.83 -11.50 3.71
CA ARG A 69 10.39 -11.18 5.08
C ARG A 69 9.71 -12.33 5.81
N ASN A 70 9.61 -13.52 5.20
CA ASN A 70 8.93 -14.71 5.72
C ASN A 70 7.43 -14.50 6.00
N ILE A 71 6.76 -13.75 5.12
CA ILE A 71 5.31 -13.47 5.17
C ILE A 71 4.65 -13.77 3.81
N ASP A 72 5.01 -14.88 3.18
CA ASP A 72 4.57 -15.31 1.83
C ASP A 72 3.04 -15.31 1.61
N PHE A 73 2.27 -15.36 2.70
CA PHE A 73 0.82 -15.29 2.71
C PHE A 73 0.27 -13.87 2.48
N ALA A 74 1.10 -12.83 2.63
CA ALA A 74 0.69 -11.44 2.50
C ALA A 74 0.41 -11.06 1.05
N TYR A 75 -0.56 -10.17 0.85
CA TYR A 75 -0.92 -9.62 -0.47
C TYR A 75 -1.47 -8.20 -0.31
N CYS A 76 -1.38 -7.39 -1.36
CA CYS A 76 -1.99 -6.06 -1.37
C CYS A 76 -3.53 -6.20 -1.29
N GLY A 77 -4.16 -5.44 -0.40
CA GLY A 77 -5.57 -5.59 -0.04
C GLY A 77 -5.82 -6.46 1.20
N MET A 78 -4.78 -7.08 1.78
CA MET A 78 -4.90 -7.83 3.03
C MET A 78 -5.16 -6.88 4.21
N ALA A 79 -6.13 -7.24 5.04
CA ALA A 79 -6.38 -6.57 6.31
C ALA A 79 -5.28 -6.88 7.32
N VAL A 80 -4.80 -5.86 8.01
CA VAL A 80 -3.79 -5.93 9.07
C VAL A 80 -4.18 -5.04 10.24
N GLU A 81 -3.59 -5.30 11.39
CA GLU A 81 -3.63 -4.41 12.56
C GLU A 81 -2.19 -4.15 13.01
N VAL A 82 -1.76 -2.90 13.00
CA VAL A 82 -0.40 -2.46 13.37
C VAL A 82 -0.49 -1.61 14.63
N ASP A 83 0.13 -2.06 15.72
CA ASP A 83 0.11 -1.40 17.03
C ASP A 83 -1.32 -1.01 17.47
N GLY A 84 -2.27 -1.93 17.27
CA GLY A 84 -3.68 -1.75 17.62
C GLY A 84 -4.52 -0.93 16.63
N MET A 85 -3.93 -0.45 15.52
CA MET A 85 -4.64 0.32 14.49
C MET A 85 -4.86 -0.52 13.24
N LYS A 86 -6.10 -0.54 12.74
CA LYS A 86 -6.48 -1.31 11.56
C LYS A 86 -6.01 -0.62 10.29
N GLY A 87 -5.56 -1.44 9.35
CA GLY A 87 -5.14 -1.00 8.05
C GLY A 87 -5.29 -2.06 6.98
N VAL A 88 -4.93 -1.66 5.77
CA VAL A 88 -4.90 -2.53 4.60
C VAL A 88 -3.56 -2.34 3.90
N ILE A 89 -2.90 -3.45 3.55
CA ILE A 89 -1.63 -3.41 2.82
C ILE A 89 -1.88 -2.81 1.43
N THR A 90 -1.18 -1.74 1.07
CA THR A 90 -1.24 -1.12 -0.26
C THR A 90 -0.01 -1.42 -1.11
N GLY A 91 1.11 -1.76 -0.49
CA GLY A 91 2.35 -1.99 -1.21
C GLY A 91 3.53 -2.34 -0.31
N HIS A 92 4.71 -2.11 -0.86
CA HIS A 92 5.99 -2.22 -0.18
C HIS A 92 6.95 -1.17 -0.75
N ASN A 93 8.01 -0.89 -0.01
CA ASN A 93 9.07 0.01 -0.43
C ASN A 93 10.44 -0.69 -0.43
N ASP A 94 11.45 0.04 -0.89
CA ASP A 94 12.82 -0.46 -1.10
C ASP A 94 13.52 -0.90 0.19
N SER A 95 13.05 -0.43 1.36
CA SER A 95 13.51 -0.93 2.67
C SER A 95 12.85 -2.25 3.07
N ALA A 96 12.17 -2.92 2.14
CA ALA A 96 11.47 -4.18 2.36
C ALA A 96 10.35 -4.11 3.42
N ASN A 97 9.83 -2.90 3.70
CA ASN A 97 8.70 -2.70 4.62
C ASN A 97 7.38 -2.69 3.85
N LEU A 98 6.28 -2.87 4.58
CA LEU A 98 4.93 -2.77 4.02
C LEU A 98 4.46 -1.32 4.02
N ASP A 99 3.74 -0.93 2.99
CA ASP A 99 2.94 0.29 3.02
C ASP A 99 1.52 -0.08 3.44
N VAL A 100 1.04 0.52 4.52
CA VAL A 100 -0.26 0.20 5.12
C VAL A 100 -1.12 1.46 5.16
N PHE A 101 -2.27 1.40 4.50
CA PHE A 101 -3.31 2.43 4.60
C PHE A 101 -4.14 2.21 5.86
N PHE A 102 -4.08 3.15 6.80
CA PHE A 102 -4.79 3.07 8.08
C PHE A 102 -6.25 3.55 7.95
N ILE A 103 -7.16 2.75 8.49
CA ILE A 103 -8.61 2.95 8.38
C ILE A 103 -9.23 3.49 9.68
N ASP A 104 -8.48 3.38 10.79
CA ASP A 104 -8.82 3.93 12.10
C ASP A 104 -7.57 4.43 12.85
N GLY A 105 -7.74 4.81 14.11
CA GLY A 105 -6.66 5.29 14.97
C GLY A 105 -6.12 6.68 14.60
N LYS A 106 -4.96 7.02 15.17
CA LYS A 106 -4.31 8.33 14.99
C LYS A 106 -3.81 8.59 13.56
N TYR A 107 -3.61 7.53 12.77
CA TYR A 107 -3.10 7.61 11.39
C TYR A 107 -4.19 7.40 10.34
N LYS A 108 -5.46 7.38 10.75
CA LYS A 108 -6.60 7.20 9.85
C LYS A 108 -6.49 8.08 8.60
N GLY A 109 -6.60 7.47 7.43
CA GLY A 109 -6.54 8.15 6.13
C GLY A 109 -5.12 8.35 5.57
N GLN A 110 -4.10 7.80 6.23
CA GLN A 110 -2.70 7.87 5.81
C GLN A 110 -2.17 6.48 5.45
N THR A 111 -1.29 6.44 4.44
CA THR A 111 -0.44 5.29 4.14
C THR A 111 0.90 5.51 4.81
N LEU A 112 1.37 4.54 5.61
CA LEU A 112 2.65 4.63 6.30
C LEU A 112 3.48 3.37 6.11
N ASN A 113 4.80 3.56 6.18
CA ASN A 113 5.80 2.51 6.23
C ASN A 113 5.69 1.73 7.55
N CYS A 114 5.48 0.41 7.45
CA CYS A 114 5.31 -0.48 8.59
C CYS A 114 6.26 -1.68 8.45
N HIS A 115 7.06 -1.94 9.50
CA HIS A 115 7.93 -3.11 9.50
C HIS A 115 7.10 -4.40 9.52
N PRO A 116 7.35 -5.40 8.63
CA PRO A 116 6.47 -6.56 8.44
C PRO A 116 6.33 -7.46 9.68
N ASN A 117 7.25 -7.34 10.64
CA ASN A 117 7.31 -8.17 11.85
C ASN A 117 7.27 -7.34 13.14
N TRP A 118 6.89 -6.06 13.10
CA TRP A 118 6.80 -5.22 14.31
C TRP A 118 5.34 -4.97 14.66
N LYS A 119 4.90 -5.49 15.82
CA LYS A 119 3.56 -5.25 16.38
C LYS A 119 2.42 -5.33 15.36
N ILE A 120 2.44 -6.34 14.50
CA ILE A 120 1.50 -6.47 13.39
C ILE A 120 0.77 -7.81 13.44
N THR A 121 -0.53 -7.76 13.22
CA THR A 121 -1.41 -8.92 13.08
C THR A 121 -1.95 -8.96 11.65
N TYR A 122 -1.82 -10.12 11.01
CA TYR A 122 -2.31 -10.40 9.67
C TYR A 122 -3.58 -11.25 9.74
N PHE A 123 -4.56 -10.95 8.90
CA PHE A 123 -5.87 -11.60 8.94
C PHE A 123 -6.22 -12.31 7.63
N HIS A 124 -6.95 -13.42 7.77
CA HIS A 124 -7.69 -14.03 6.69
C HIS A 124 -8.87 -13.12 6.28
N LYS A 125 -9.43 -13.37 5.10
CA LYS A 125 -10.61 -12.63 4.60
C LYS A 125 -11.84 -12.73 5.51
N ASN A 126 -11.96 -13.82 6.27
CA ASN A 126 -13.04 -14.03 7.25
C ASN A 126 -12.76 -13.36 8.62
N GLY A 127 -11.64 -12.65 8.77
CA GLY A 127 -11.24 -11.96 10.00
C GLY A 127 -10.49 -12.83 11.03
N SER A 128 -10.22 -14.11 10.76
CA SER A 128 -9.38 -14.91 11.66
C SER A 128 -7.89 -14.56 11.50
N ILE A 129 -7.12 -14.69 12.57
CA ILE A 129 -5.68 -14.36 12.58
C ILE A 129 -4.91 -15.42 11.77
N ILE A 130 -4.06 -14.97 10.84
CA ILE A 130 -3.05 -15.79 10.15
C ILE A 130 -1.77 -15.84 10.99
N LYS A 131 -1.27 -14.66 11.39
CA LYS A 131 0.00 -14.49 12.08
C LYS A 131 -0.01 -13.21 12.90
N GLN A 132 0.63 -13.25 14.05
CA GLN A 132 0.85 -12.08 14.90
C GLN A 132 2.33 -11.97 15.26
N PHE A 133 2.86 -10.76 15.14
CA PHE A 133 4.19 -10.37 15.61
C PHE A 133 4.04 -9.34 16.73
N LYS A 134 4.88 -9.46 17.76
CA LYS A 134 4.84 -8.60 18.96
C LYS A 134 5.87 -7.48 18.86
#